data_AF-A0A1F6F0F7-F1
#
_entry.id   AF-A0A1F6F0F7-F1
#
_cell.length_a   1.000
_cell.length_b   1.000
_cell.length_c   1.000
_cell.angle_alpha   90.00
_cell.angle_beta   90.00
_cell.angle_gamma   90.00
#
_symmetry.space_group_name_H-M   'P 1'
#
loop_
_entity.id
_entity.type
_entity.pdbx_description
1 polymer ?
#
loop_
_entity_poly.entity_id
_entity_poly.type
_entity_poly.pdbx_seq_one_letter_code
_entity_poly.pdbx_strand_id
1 'polypeptide(L)'
;MKQILIDTVAWGFALWVLGFALGMMLFPFVPVVYLGLLITPIYLAAAIWVCIQKFKGRGNSIAYLLGVGFAWFLVAFVFDYIFLVQAFAVENYYDYDVLFYYLITLALPLIVGRWHERRDPQLPW
;
A
#
# COMPACT_ATOMS: atom_id res chain seq x y z
N MET A 1 -18.72 -0.64 10.09
CA MET A 1 -17.56 -0.01 10.75
C MET A 1 -16.36 -0.95 10.89
N LYS A 2 -16.50 -2.13 11.50
CA LYS A 2 -15.38 -3.09 11.68
C LYS A 2 -14.64 -3.42 10.38
N GLN A 3 -15.36 -3.74 9.30
CA GLN A 3 -14.73 -4.10 8.02
C GLN A 3 -14.00 -2.93 7.37
N ILE A 4 -14.57 -1.72 7.44
CA ILE A 4 -13.93 -0.49 6.93
C ILE A 4 -12.59 -0.28 7.65
N LEU A 5 -12.56 -0.38 8.98
CA LEU A 5 -11.33 -0.22 9.75
C LEU A 5 -10.27 -1.27 9.38
N ILE A 6 -10.70 -2.51 9.15
CA ILE A 6 -9.80 -3.59 8.70
C ILE A 6 -9.25 -3.27 7.32
N ASP A 7 -10.11 -2.98 6.35
CA ASP A 7 -9.74 -2.77 4.95
C ASP A 7 -8.92 -1.49 4.75
N THR A 8 -9.10 -0.47 5.60
CA THR A 8 -8.35 0.79 5.56
C THR A 8 -7.10 0.72 6.43
N VAL A 9 -7.25 0.87 7.75
CA VAL A 9 -6.14 1.10 8.68
C VAL A 9 -5.35 -0.18 8.92
N ALA A 10 -6.00 -1.31 9.19
CA ALA A 10 -5.29 -2.52 9.58
C ALA A 10 -4.43 -3.08 8.44
N TRP A 11 -4.97 -3.15 7.20
CA TRP A 11 -4.19 -3.60 6.05
C TRP A 11 -3.17 -2.57 5.57
N GLY A 12 -3.51 -1.27 5.57
CA GLY A 12 -2.52 -0.23 5.28
C GLY A 12 -1.32 -0.29 6.22
N PHE A 13 -1.59 -0.47 7.52
CA PHE A 13 -0.54 -0.62 8.52
C PHE A 13 0.25 -1.91 8.37
N ALA A 14 -0.42 -3.05 8.15
CA ALA A 14 0.26 -4.33 7.96
C ALA A 14 1.19 -4.32 6.73
N LEU A 15 0.74 -3.71 5.63
CA LEU A 15 1.54 -3.57 4.41
C LEU A 15 2.71 -2.60 4.61
N TRP A 16 2.52 -1.52 5.37
CA TRP A 16 3.61 -0.62 5.76
C TRP A 16 4.64 -1.35 6.63
N VAL A 17 4.22 -2.09 7.66
CA VAL A 17 5.11 -2.89 8.52
C VAL A 17 5.92 -3.90 7.70
N LEU A 18 5.30 -4.54 6.70
CA LEU A 18 6.02 -5.43 5.79
C LEU A 18 7.15 -4.70 5.05
N GLY A 19 6.86 -3.54 4.45
CA GLY A 19 7.85 -2.73 3.75
C GLY A 19 8.96 -2.24 4.69
N PHE A 20 8.59 -1.75 5.86
CA PHE A 20 9.52 -1.29 6.90
C PHE A 20 10.44 -2.44 7.36
N ALA A 21 9.88 -3.61 7.69
CA ALA A 21 10.66 -4.76 8.13
C ALA A 21 11.63 -5.24 7.05
N LEU A 22 11.19 -5.31 5.78
CA LEU A 22 12.07 -5.63 4.66
C LEU A 22 13.20 -4.61 4.51
N GLY A 23 12.90 -3.32 4.64
CA GLY A 23 13.90 -2.25 4.64
C GLY A 23 14.94 -2.44 5.73
N MET A 24 14.51 -2.67 6.97
CA MET A 24 15.41 -2.92 8.10
C MET A 24 16.28 -4.16 7.91
N MET A 25 15.73 -5.23 7.32
CA MET A 25 16.48 -6.46 7.04
C MET A 25 17.51 -6.30 5.92
N LEU A 26 17.21 -5.49 4.90
CA LEU A 26 18.09 -5.27 3.74
C LEU A 26 19.11 -4.16 3.96
N PHE A 27 18.83 -3.21 4.86
CA PHE A 27 19.68 -2.05 5.14
C PHE A 27 21.16 -2.36 5.38
N PRO A 28 21.56 -3.44 6.10
CA PRO A 28 22.98 -3.76 6.30
C PRO A 28 23.69 -4.25 5.04
N PHE A 29 22.95 -4.68 4.01
CA PHE A 29 23.49 -5.38 2.84
C PHE A 29 23.35 -4.59 1.54
N VAL A 30 22.45 -3.60 1.50
CA VAL A 30 22.07 -2.89 0.28
C VAL A 30 22.19 -1.38 0.50
N PRO A 31 22.84 -0.62 -0.41
CA PRO A 31 22.85 0.84 -0.35
C PRO A 31 21.43 1.42 -0.33
N VAL A 32 21.22 2.47 0.47
CA VAL A 32 19.89 3.07 0.71
C VAL A 32 19.15 3.43 -0.57
N VAL A 33 19.86 3.95 -1.58
CA VAL A 33 19.31 4.35 -2.89
C VAL A 33 18.66 3.18 -3.68
N TYR A 34 18.99 1.93 -3.36
CA TYR A 34 18.42 0.75 -4.03
C TYR A 34 17.37 0.02 -3.18
N LEU A 35 17.17 0.41 -1.91
CA LEU A 35 16.25 -0.28 -1.02
C LEU A 35 14.80 -0.19 -1.53
N GLY A 36 14.32 1.00 -1.89
CA GLY A 36 12.94 1.16 -2.36
C GLY A 36 12.67 0.37 -3.64
N LEU A 37 13.63 0.31 -4.57
CA LEU A 37 13.52 -0.50 -5.78
C LEU A 37 13.39 -2.01 -5.50
N LEU A 38 14.10 -2.53 -4.50
CA LEU A 38 14.04 -3.96 -4.13
C LEU A 38 12.80 -4.32 -3.31
N ILE A 39 12.36 -3.42 -2.44
CA ILE A 39 11.19 -3.64 -1.57
C ILE A 39 9.88 -3.51 -2.37
N THR A 40 9.81 -2.57 -3.31
CA THR A 40 8.58 -2.23 -4.03
C THR A 40 7.94 -3.43 -4.76
N PRO A 41 8.65 -4.31 -5.48
CA PRO A 41 8.06 -5.48 -6.11
C PRO A 41 7.41 -6.45 -5.12
N ILE A 42 8.04 -6.64 -3.95
CA ILE A 42 7.54 -7.53 -2.89
C ILE A 42 6.28 -6.92 -2.26
N TYR A 43 6.34 -5.63 -1.94
CA TYR A 43 5.19 -4.86 -1.47
C TYR A 43 4.03 -4.91 -2.47
N LEU A 44 4.30 -4.67 -3.75
CA LEU A 44 3.30 -4.68 -4.82
C LEU A 44 2.60 -6.03 -4.92
N ALA A 45 3.36 -7.13 -4.90
CA ALA A 45 2.79 -8.49 -4.90
C ALA A 45 1.88 -8.73 -3.68
N ALA A 46 2.32 -8.33 -2.49
CA ALA A 46 1.53 -8.45 -1.26
C ALA A 46 0.27 -7.59 -1.30
N ALA A 47 0.38 -6.32 -1.73
CA ALA A 47 -0.75 -5.39 -1.82
C ALA A 47 -1.78 -5.83 -2.86
N ILE A 48 -1.34 -6.35 -4.02
CA ILE A 48 -2.23 -6.97 -5.01
C ILE A 48 -2.96 -8.17 -4.40
N TRP A 49 -2.23 -9.06 -3.71
CA TRP A 49 -2.83 -10.22 -3.06
C TRP A 49 -3.88 -9.80 -2.03
N VAL A 50 -3.59 -8.82 -1.17
CA VAL A 50 -4.56 -8.27 -0.21
C VAL A 50 -5.80 -7.73 -0.94
N CYS A 51 -5.63 -6.92 -1.97
CA CYS A 51 -6.75 -6.36 -2.73
C CYS A 51 -7.62 -7.46 -3.36
N ILE A 52 -7.01 -8.50 -3.94
CA ILE A 52 -7.73 -9.66 -4.50
C ILE A 52 -8.55 -10.35 -3.40
N GLN A 53 -7.93 -10.67 -2.26
CA GLN A 53 -8.62 -11.39 -1.19
C GLN A 53 -9.74 -10.57 -0.54
N LYS A 54 -9.63 -9.23 -0.53
CA LYS A 54 -10.57 -8.36 0.18
C LYS A 54 -11.68 -7.80 -0.70
N PHE A 55 -11.46 -7.62 -2.00
CA PHE A 55 -12.46 -6.99 -2.87
C PHE A 55 -13.20 -7.97 -3.78
N LYS A 56 -12.69 -9.20 -3.95
CA LYS A 56 -13.34 -10.23 -4.77
C LYS A 56 -14.78 -10.48 -4.31
N GLY A 57 -15.72 -10.38 -5.25
CA GLY A 57 -17.13 -10.73 -5.04
C GLY A 57 -17.93 -9.77 -4.15
N ARG A 58 -17.41 -8.57 -3.86
CA ARG A 58 -18.07 -7.62 -2.95
C ARG A 58 -18.85 -6.48 -3.61
N GLY A 59 -18.59 -6.17 -4.88
CA GLY A 59 -19.23 -5.05 -5.59
C GLY A 59 -19.04 -3.71 -4.86
N ASN A 60 -17.78 -3.29 -4.68
CA ASN A 60 -17.50 -2.13 -3.84
C ASN A 60 -17.60 -0.84 -4.67
N SER A 61 -18.37 0.14 -4.20
CA SER A 61 -18.44 1.43 -4.89
C SER A 61 -17.05 2.06 -5.13
N ILE A 62 -16.93 2.84 -6.20
CA ILE A 62 -15.71 3.60 -6.55
C ILE A 62 -15.21 4.43 -5.37
N ALA A 63 -16.14 5.11 -4.69
CA ALA A 63 -15.85 5.95 -3.54
C ALA A 63 -15.23 5.15 -2.38
N TYR A 64 -15.71 3.92 -2.16
CA TYR A 64 -15.13 3.02 -1.15
C TYR A 64 -13.68 2.66 -1.50
N LEU A 65 -13.42 2.22 -2.73
CA LEU A 65 -12.07 1.81 -3.16
C LEU A 65 -11.08 2.98 -3.12
N LEU A 66 -11.52 4.18 -3.54
CA LEU A 66 -10.73 5.40 -3.42
C LEU A 66 -10.43 5.74 -1.95
N GLY A 67 -11.43 5.61 -1.08
CA GLY A 67 -11.26 5.82 0.36
C GLY A 67 -10.25 4.85 0.98
N VAL A 68 -10.24 3.59 0.55
CA VAL A 68 -9.25 2.61 1.00
C VAL A 68 -7.85 2.97 0.52
N GLY A 69 -7.67 3.27 -0.76
CA GLY A 69 -6.38 3.69 -1.30
C GLY A 69 -5.83 4.94 -0.61
N PHE A 70 -6.69 5.93 -0.38
CA PHE A 70 -6.29 7.15 0.32
C PHE A 70 -5.91 6.89 1.77
N ALA A 71 -6.63 6.02 2.48
CA ALA A 71 -6.29 5.63 3.84
C ALA A 71 -4.95 4.89 3.89
N TRP A 72 -4.68 3.97 2.96
CA TRP A 72 -3.40 3.27 2.88
C TRP A 72 -2.24 4.23 2.62
N PHE A 73 -2.43 5.17 1.68
CA PHE A 73 -1.46 6.23 1.41
C PHE A 73 -1.17 7.05 2.67
N LEU A 74 -2.19 7.50 3.40
CA LEU A 74 -1.98 8.28 4.62
C LEU A 74 -1.25 7.50 5.69
N VAL A 75 -1.57 6.21 5.87
CA VAL A 75 -0.84 5.36 6.80
C VAL A 75 0.63 5.28 6.39
N ALA A 76 0.93 4.97 5.14
CA ALA A 76 2.30 4.90 4.65
C ALA A 76 3.05 6.23 4.85
N PHE A 77 2.48 7.33 4.37
CA PHE A 77 3.07 8.66 4.44
C PHE A 77 3.37 9.10 5.87
N VAL A 78 2.41 8.93 6.80
CA VAL A 78 2.58 9.35 8.20
C VAL A 78 3.63 8.50 8.89
N PHE A 79 3.59 7.17 8.71
CA PHE A 79 4.54 6.29 9.37
C PHE A 79 5.95 6.41 8.78
N ASP A 80 6.10 6.61 7.47
CA ASP A 80 7.40 6.91 6.86
C ASP A 80 7.97 8.22 7.40
N TYR A 81 7.13 9.26 7.53
CA TYR A 81 7.59 10.53 8.10
C TYR A 81 8.11 10.35 9.54
N ILE A 82 7.38 9.63 10.39
CA ILE A 82 7.77 9.43 11.79
C ILE A 82 8.99 8.49 11.89
N PHE A 83 8.95 7.34 11.24
CA PHE A 83 9.91 6.26 11.47
C PHE A 83 11.09 6.26 10.51
N LEU A 84 11.01 6.92 9.35
CA LEU A 84 12.09 6.97 8.36
C LEU A 84 12.70 8.36 8.27
N VAL A 85 11.88 9.40 8.11
CA VAL A 85 12.38 10.78 8.01
C VAL A 85 12.85 11.29 9.37
N GLN A 86 12.01 11.25 10.40
CA GLN A 86 12.35 11.82 11.71
C GLN A 86 13.29 10.91 12.51
N ALA A 87 13.01 9.61 12.61
CA ALA A 87 13.80 8.72 13.46
C ALA A 87 15.21 8.44 12.93
N PHE A 88 15.40 8.40 11.60
CA PHE A 88 16.70 8.11 10.98
C PHE A 88 17.35 9.33 10.30
N ALA A 89 16.71 10.51 10.32
CA ALA A 89 17.20 11.74 9.70
C ALA A 89 17.63 11.55 8.23
N VAL A 90 16.87 10.75 7.47
CA VAL A 90 17.20 10.44 6.07
C VAL A 90 17.02 11.69 5.21
N GLU A 91 18.13 12.23 4.71
CA GLU A 91 18.11 13.31 3.73
C GLU A 91 17.56 12.81 2.38
N ASN A 92 16.75 13.63 1.71
CA ASN A 92 16.15 13.32 0.41
C ASN A 92 15.32 12.02 0.36
N TYR A 93 14.65 11.68 1.46
CA TYR A 93 13.80 10.48 1.54
C TYR A 93 12.74 10.38 0.43
N TYR A 94 12.15 11.50 0.01
CA TYR A 94 11.09 11.53 -1.00
C TYR A 94 11.64 11.51 -2.44
N ASP A 95 12.42 10.49 -2.77
CA ASP A 95 12.90 10.23 -4.13
C ASP A 95 11.82 9.51 -4.99
N TYR A 96 12.11 9.29 -6.26
CA TYR A 96 11.18 8.75 -7.25
C TYR A 96 10.60 7.37 -6.88
N ASP A 97 11.38 6.52 -6.23
CA ASP A 97 10.95 5.20 -5.79
C ASP A 97 9.89 5.27 -4.69
N VAL A 98 10.04 6.19 -3.73
CA VAL A 98 9.05 6.46 -2.68
C VAL A 98 7.77 7.08 -3.27
N LEU A 99 7.89 8.02 -4.20
CA LEU A 99 6.74 8.58 -4.90
C LEU A 99 5.97 7.52 -5.70
N PHE A 100 6.69 6.61 -6.35
CA PHE A 100 6.10 5.49 -7.07
C PHE A 100 5.39 4.52 -6.12
N TYR A 101 5.99 4.22 -4.98
CA TYR A 101 5.37 3.44 -3.91
C TYR A 101 4.06 4.06 -3.40
N TYR A 102 4.03 5.37 -3.15
CA TYR A 102 2.80 6.07 -2.75
C TYR A 102 1.72 6.02 -3.82
N LEU A 103 2.09 6.21 -5.09
CA LEU A 103 1.16 6.15 -6.20
C LEU A 103 0.55 4.75 -6.33
N ILE A 104 1.36 3.70 -6.24
CA ILE A 104 0.90 2.31 -6.22
C ILE A 104 -0.06 2.08 -5.06
N THR A 105 0.31 2.51 -3.86
CA THR A 105 -0.48 2.33 -2.64
C THR A 105 -1.87 2.97 -2.75
N LEU A 106 -1.92 4.18 -3.32
CA LEU A 106 -3.16 4.91 -3.57
C LEU A 106 -4.02 4.25 -4.66
N ALA A 107 -3.40 3.82 -5.76
CA ALA A 107 -4.13 3.37 -6.95
C ALA A 107 -4.59 1.90 -6.88
N LEU A 108 -3.85 1.03 -6.17
CA LEU A 108 -4.08 -0.42 -6.19
C LEU A 108 -5.49 -0.84 -5.80
N PRO A 109 -6.09 -0.34 -4.70
CA PRO A 109 -7.44 -0.76 -4.31
C PRO A 109 -8.46 -0.49 -5.41
N LEU A 110 -8.36 0.67 -6.07
CA LEU A 110 -9.21 1.00 -7.21
C LEU A 110 -8.94 0.07 -8.40
N ILE A 111 -7.69 -0.09 -8.82
CA ILE A 111 -7.34 -0.88 -10.01
C ILE A 111 -7.81 -2.34 -9.84
N VAL A 112 -7.45 -2.98 -8.72
CA VAL A 112 -7.75 -4.39 -8.47
C VAL A 112 -9.23 -4.62 -8.17
N GLY A 113 -9.85 -3.74 -7.37
CA GLY A 113 -11.28 -3.82 -7.07
C GLY A 113 -12.14 -3.76 -8.34
N ARG A 114 -11.84 -2.80 -9.23
CA ARG A 114 -12.55 -2.64 -10.51
C ARG A 114 -12.30 -3.77 -11.49
N TRP A 115 -11.08 -4.32 -11.50
CA TRP A 115 -10.76 -5.47 -12.33
C TRP A 115 -11.60 -6.70 -11.95
N HIS A 116 -11.88 -6.89 -10.66
CA HIS A 116 -12.75 -7.96 -10.19
C HIS A 116 -14.22 -7.74 -10.57
N GLU A 117 -14.74 -6.53 -10.42
CA GLU A 117 -16.12 -6.19 -10.80
C GLU A 117 -16.40 -6.46 -12.28
N ARG A 118 -15.47 -6.11 -13.16
CA ARG A 118 -15.61 -6.37 -14.60
C ARG A 118 -15.70 -7.87 -14.94
N ARG A 119 -15.21 -8.73 -14.05
CA ARG A 119 -15.19 -10.19 -14.25
C ARG A 119 -16.38 -10.90 -13.60
N ASP A 120 -17.21 -10.19 -12.85
CA ASP A 120 -18.39 -10.73 -12.21
C ASP A 120 -19.61 -9.82 -12.48
N PRO A 121 -20.29 -10.02 -13.63
CA PRO A 121 -21.39 -9.16 -14.10
C PRO A 121 -22.61 -9.13 -13.16
N GLN A 122 -22.66 -9.98 -12.14
CA GLN A 122 -23.79 -10.10 -11.22
C GLN A 122 -23.68 -9.18 -9.99
N LEU A 123 -22.56 -8.47 -9.82
CA LEU A 123 -22.36 -7.57 -8.68
C LEU A 123 -23.10 -6.23 -8.88
N PRO A 124 -23.81 -5.72 -7.86
CA PRO A 124 -24.43 -4.40 -7.91
C PRO A 124 -23.34 -3.32 -8.01
N TRP A 125 -23.61 -2.29 -8.81
CA TRP A 125 -22.72 -1.15 -9.06
C TRP A 125 -22.70 -0.13 -7.93
#